data_AF-A0A1H8IP84-F1
#
_entry.id   AF-A0A1H8IP84-F1
#
_cell.length_a   1.000
_cell.length_b   1.000
_cell.length_c   1.000
_cell.angle_alpha   90.00
_cell.angle_beta   90.00
_cell.angle_gamma   90.00
#
_symmetry.space_group_name_H-M   'P 1'
#
loop_
_entity.id
_entity.type
_entity.pdbx_description
1 polymer ?
#
loop_
_entity_poly.entity_id
_entity_poly.type
_entity_poly.pdbx_seq_one_letter_code
_entity_poly.pdbx_strand_id
1 'polypeptide(L)'
;MRRAVRAGLAMAFVAGWPLAGHAQDAVIRIEAKRGAEAAAEAAANWGRQFDDVVTFPMARGWFGIALGPLDPAEANARLAELKAANAIPADSFVSVPEGVELTPLAADAQSDTSDGADTGGSGNASLAAGAAAGEGGGSLLSGDDIVIDGRAEDQPGSVEETVTGRGPGGAVAEPEPDPQPSAPGTHIRLQTLAGQAEAESALAEWRQTFPEASLWRIPGGRFAIALGPLEDATANAWLAAFREAGQVPRDAFTSDAAEMGEALETGPDLALPAPGETQEMPPLEDIQRALRWAGHYDGAIDGKTGPQTRAAIAAEVANLRLSPDAGTAMRLLIERRAEWRQEMGLTELRDDYTGLSAIAPLDVLEFNRNERSLAIYGPKNDSGAALILFSQPGGQQELLDMTGLVTALGWVPQPERSISQGHALLEGQNADHIGHAEGWVRDGRAEGFVLIWAASAAEDQARVAAELSDSLSRFAPAQNDAQATAPASPADDTTQP
;
A
#
# COMPACT_ATOMS: atom_id res chain seq x y z
N MET A 1 58.14 -2.75 64.19
CA MET A 1 57.57 -1.50 64.76
C MET A 1 57.08 -0.64 63.60
N ARG A 2 55.76 -0.41 63.46
CA ARG A 2 55.07 0.91 63.63
C ARG A 2 55.73 2.05 62.83
N ARG A 3 55.09 2.87 61.99
CA ARG A 3 53.68 3.29 61.85
C ARG A 3 53.52 4.08 60.54
N ALA A 4 52.28 4.15 60.06
CA ALA A 4 51.78 4.94 58.94
C ALA A 4 51.78 6.47 59.19
N VAL A 5 51.78 7.26 58.11
CA VAL A 5 51.02 8.53 57.98
C VAL A 5 50.52 8.65 56.54
N ARG A 6 49.20 8.86 56.40
CA ARG A 6 48.45 9.22 55.17
C ARG A 6 48.38 10.74 55.07
N ALA A 7 48.60 11.29 53.88
CA ALA A 7 48.26 12.68 53.54
C ALA A 7 47.08 12.67 52.58
N GLY A 8 46.03 13.44 52.91
CA GLY A 8 44.80 13.55 52.13
C GLY A 8 44.87 14.69 51.11
N LEU A 9 44.16 14.51 49.99
CA LEU A 9 43.74 15.57 49.08
C LEU A 9 42.25 15.34 48.79
N ALA A 10 41.45 16.35 49.09
CA ALA A 10 40.00 16.35 48.93
C ALA A 10 39.64 16.48 47.45
N MET A 11 38.91 15.48 46.93
CA MET A 11 38.30 15.50 45.60
C MET A 11 36.85 15.97 45.78
N ALA A 12 36.51 17.11 45.20
CA ALA A 12 35.14 17.61 45.16
C ALA A 12 34.31 16.71 44.22
N PHE A 13 33.45 15.89 44.83
CA PHE A 13 32.42 15.13 44.15
C PHE A 13 31.28 16.10 43.78
N VAL A 14 31.24 16.55 42.52
CA VAL A 14 30.01 17.12 41.96
C VAL A 14 29.13 15.93 41.61
N ALA A 15 28.23 15.58 42.53
CA ALA A 15 27.14 14.65 42.25
C ALA A 15 26.27 15.29 41.16
N GLY A 16 26.32 14.74 39.95
CA GLY A 16 25.36 15.06 38.90
C GLY A 16 23.98 14.62 39.36
N TRP A 17 23.10 15.60 39.61
CA TRP A 17 21.67 15.34 39.70
C TRP A 17 21.22 14.67 38.39
N PRO A 18 20.43 13.58 38.44
CA PRO A 18 19.73 13.13 37.25
C PRO A 18 18.78 14.25 36.84
N LEU A 19 18.99 14.81 35.64
CA LEU A 19 17.97 15.56 34.95
C LEU A 19 16.82 14.57 34.69
N ALA A 20 15.77 14.68 35.48
CA ALA A 20 14.50 14.03 35.15
C ALA A 20 14.07 14.61 33.80
N GLY A 21 14.14 13.79 32.74
CA GLY A 21 13.43 14.08 31.51
C GLY A 21 11.96 14.19 31.85
N HIS A 22 11.32 15.30 31.50
CA HIS A 22 9.88 15.41 31.58
C HIS A 22 9.28 14.38 30.61
N ALA A 23 8.85 13.23 31.14
CA ALA A 23 8.04 12.28 30.39
C ALA A 23 6.74 13.00 30.02
N GLN A 24 6.40 13.01 28.74
CA GLN A 24 5.14 13.57 28.26
C GLN A 24 4.03 12.58 28.61
N ASP A 25 2.98 13.07 29.27
CA ASP A 25 1.82 12.26 29.62
C ASP A 25 1.16 11.68 28.34
N ALA A 26 1.03 10.37 28.29
CA ALA A 26 0.40 9.64 27.20
C ALA A 26 -1.01 9.16 27.59
N VAL A 27 -1.83 8.87 26.59
CA VAL A 27 -3.16 8.27 26.79
C VAL A 27 -3.32 7.08 25.85
N ILE A 28 -4.07 6.06 26.30
CA ILE A 28 -4.47 4.94 25.45
C ILE A 28 -5.77 5.33 24.76
N ARG A 29 -5.72 5.73 23.49
CA ARG A 29 -6.91 6.09 22.74
C ARG A 29 -7.68 4.84 22.33
N ILE A 30 -8.92 4.76 22.79
CA ILE A 30 -9.80 3.59 22.61
C ILE A 30 -10.90 3.84 21.58
N GLU A 31 -11.33 5.10 21.42
CA GLU A 31 -12.38 5.45 20.47
C GLU A 31 -12.26 6.91 20.01
N ALA A 32 -12.87 7.24 18.87
CA ALA A 32 -13.06 8.62 18.43
C ALA A 32 -14.48 8.82 17.90
N LYS A 33 -15.12 9.93 18.29
CA LYS A 33 -16.48 10.30 17.86
C LYS A 33 -16.51 11.67 17.22
N ARG A 34 -17.41 11.87 16.27
CA ARG A 34 -17.67 13.18 15.68
C ARG A 34 -18.73 13.92 16.48
N GLY A 35 -18.41 15.13 16.94
CA GLY A 35 -19.28 15.93 17.80
C GLY A 35 -19.11 15.60 19.30
N ALA A 36 -19.27 16.62 20.15
CA ALA A 36 -18.99 16.53 21.59
C ALA A 36 -20.01 15.65 22.34
N GLU A 37 -21.29 15.68 21.93
CA GLU A 37 -22.37 14.92 22.58
C GLU A 37 -22.17 13.40 22.40
N ALA A 38 -21.89 12.96 21.17
CA ALA A 38 -21.58 11.56 20.88
C ALA A 38 -20.30 11.08 21.59
N ALA A 39 -19.31 11.96 21.75
CA ALA A 39 -18.09 11.66 22.48
C ALA A 39 -18.33 11.52 23.99
N ALA A 40 -19.17 12.37 24.58
CA ALA A 40 -19.56 12.29 25.98
C ALA A 40 -20.33 11.00 26.29
N GLU A 41 -21.25 10.59 25.41
CA GLU A 41 -21.97 9.32 25.54
C GLU A 41 -21.03 8.12 25.45
N ALA A 42 -20.11 8.12 24.48
CA ALA A 42 -19.10 7.06 24.35
C ALA A 42 -18.17 7.00 25.58
N ALA A 43 -17.72 8.15 26.06
CA ALA A 43 -16.89 8.23 27.27
C ALA A 43 -17.62 7.74 28.52
N ALA A 44 -18.91 8.07 28.69
CA ALA A 44 -19.72 7.56 29.80
C ALA A 44 -19.92 6.04 29.74
N ASN A 45 -20.02 5.47 28.52
CA ASN A 45 -20.10 4.03 28.34
C ASN A 45 -18.79 3.32 28.75
N TRP A 46 -17.65 3.86 28.34
CA TRP A 46 -16.34 3.37 28.76
C TRP A 46 -16.06 3.60 30.24
N GLY A 47 -16.58 4.70 30.81
CA GLY A 47 -16.48 5.06 32.23
C GLY A 47 -17.17 4.07 33.16
N ARG A 48 -18.02 3.17 32.64
CA ARG A 48 -18.59 2.05 33.42
C ARG A 48 -17.61 0.89 33.61
N GLN A 49 -16.55 0.83 32.80
CA GLN A 49 -15.56 -0.24 32.80
C GLN A 49 -14.17 0.23 33.25
N PHE A 50 -13.86 1.50 33.06
CA PHE A 50 -12.57 2.10 33.41
C PHE A 50 -12.77 3.42 34.15
N ASP A 51 -12.05 3.60 35.24
CA ASP A 51 -12.17 4.77 36.11
C ASP A 51 -11.40 6.00 35.60
N ASP A 52 -10.48 5.80 34.64
CA ASP A 52 -9.55 6.81 34.13
C ASP A 52 -9.85 7.26 32.70
N VAL A 53 -11.14 7.32 32.33
CA VAL A 53 -11.56 7.77 31.00
C VAL A 53 -11.46 9.30 30.89
N VAL A 54 -10.74 9.75 29.87
CA VAL A 54 -10.58 11.15 29.47
C VAL A 54 -11.08 11.38 28.05
N THR A 55 -11.52 12.60 27.77
CA THR A 55 -11.85 13.05 26.42
C THR A 55 -11.04 14.28 26.03
N PHE A 56 -10.77 14.44 24.74
CA PHE A 56 -10.05 15.60 24.23
C PHE A 56 -10.44 15.95 22.78
N PRO A 57 -10.47 17.24 22.41
CA PRO A 57 -10.81 17.67 21.06
C PRO A 57 -9.70 17.32 20.04
N MET A 58 -10.12 17.04 18.81
CA MET A 58 -9.27 16.74 17.66
C MET A 58 -9.67 17.59 16.44
N ALA A 59 -8.86 17.52 15.37
CA ALA A 59 -9.12 18.24 14.13
C ALA A 59 -10.49 17.89 13.52
N ARG A 60 -11.12 18.88 12.87
CA ARG A 60 -12.37 18.73 12.11
C ARG A 60 -13.58 18.26 12.94
N GLY A 61 -13.63 18.62 14.23
CA GLY A 61 -14.79 18.38 15.10
C GLY A 61 -14.90 16.95 15.64
N TRP A 62 -13.79 16.21 15.62
CA TRP A 62 -13.68 14.90 16.26
C TRP A 62 -13.21 15.05 17.71
N PHE A 63 -13.53 14.07 18.53
CA PHE A 63 -13.09 13.97 19.92
C PHE A 63 -12.55 12.58 20.17
N GLY A 64 -11.38 12.51 20.80
CA GLY A 64 -10.78 11.26 21.26
C GLY A 64 -11.35 10.88 22.63
N ILE A 65 -11.62 9.59 22.82
CA ILE A 65 -11.90 8.96 24.10
C ILE A 65 -10.71 8.07 24.42
N ALA A 66 -10.12 8.24 25.59
CA ALA A 66 -8.87 7.57 25.95
C ALA A 66 -8.80 7.25 27.45
N LEU A 67 -7.84 6.39 27.82
CA LEU A 67 -7.49 6.08 29.21
C LEU A 67 -6.20 6.80 29.59
N GLY A 68 -6.19 7.52 30.71
CA GLY A 68 -5.00 8.21 31.23
C GLY A 68 -5.31 9.56 31.87
N PRO A 69 -4.29 10.42 32.11
CA PRO A 69 -2.91 10.33 31.64
C PRO A 69 -2.08 9.20 32.29
N LEU A 70 -1.13 8.65 31.53
CA LEU A 70 -0.19 7.58 31.92
C LEU A 70 1.22 7.92 31.43
N ASP A 71 2.25 7.36 32.07
CA ASP A 71 3.59 7.36 31.51
C ASP A 71 3.61 6.58 30.17
N PRO A 72 4.37 6.99 29.14
CA PRO A 72 4.40 6.30 27.85
C PRO A 72 4.78 4.82 27.92
N ALA A 73 5.69 4.42 28.81
CA ALA A 73 6.07 3.02 28.97
C ALA A 73 4.94 2.22 29.63
N GLU A 74 4.27 2.82 30.61
CA GLU A 74 3.11 2.25 31.30
C GLU A 74 1.90 2.11 30.37
N ALA A 75 1.63 3.12 29.53
CA ALA A 75 0.56 3.10 28.55
C ALA A 75 0.72 1.96 27.55
N ASN A 76 1.95 1.67 27.10
CA ASN A 76 2.22 0.55 26.19
C ASN A 76 2.04 -0.81 26.86
N ALA A 77 2.50 -0.96 28.11
CA ALA A 77 2.31 -2.19 28.88
C ALA A 77 0.82 -2.45 29.14
N ARG A 78 0.08 -1.44 29.58
CA ARG A 78 -1.35 -1.52 29.86
C ARG A 78 -2.17 -1.74 28.58
N LEU A 79 -1.80 -1.15 27.45
CA LEU A 79 -2.41 -1.42 26.15
C LEU A 79 -2.32 -2.90 25.76
N ALA A 80 -1.14 -3.51 25.91
CA ALA A 80 -0.92 -4.91 25.58
C ALA A 80 -1.77 -5.84 26.45
N GLU A 81 -1.87 -5.55 27.75
CA GLU A 81 -2.71 -6.31 28.69
C GLU A 81 -4.20 -6.20 28.34
N LEU A 82 -4.70 -4.98 28.11
CA LEU A 82 -6.11 -4.74 27.80
C LEU A 82 -6.52 -5.37 26.46
N LYS A 83 -5.63 -5.40 25.46
CA LYS A 83 -5.85 -6.11 24.19
C LYS A 83 -5.86 -7.63 24.36
N ALA A 84 -4.91 -8.18 25.13
CA ALA A 84 -4.88 -9.61 25.42
C ALA A 84 -6.14 -10.08 26.14
N ALA A 85 -6.71 -9.22 27.00
CA ALA A 85 -7.97 -9.47 27.69
C ALA A 85 -9.23 -9.17 26.85
N ASN A 86 -9.10 -8.66 25.62
CA ASN A 86 -10.20 -8.13 24.80
C ASN A 86 -11.07 -7.08 25.54
N ALA A 87 -10.47 -6.34 26.47
CA ALA A 87 -11.16 -5.34 27.29
C ALA A 87 -11.35 -4.00 26.56
N ILE A 88 -10.58 -3.77 25.50
CA ILE A 88 -10.63 -2.58 24.63
C ILE A 88 -10.57 -3.00 23.15
N PRO A 89 -10.97 -2.12 22.19
CA PRO A 89 -10.89 -2.41 20.77
C PRO A 89 -9.46 -2.72 20.29
N ALA A 90 -9.32 -3.64 19.33
CA ALA A 90 -8.03 -4.07 18.82
C ALA A 90 -7.22 -2.95 18.12
N ASP A 91 -7.90 -1.90 17.66
CA ASP A 91 -7.35 -0.70 17.04
C ASP A 91 -6.97 0.41 18.03
N SER A 92 -7.11 0.16 19.34
CA SER A 92 -6.64 1.10 20.38
C SER A 92 -5.13 1.31 20.31
N PHE A 93 -4.64 2.52 20.59
CA PHE A 93 -3.20 2.81 20.56
C PHE A 93 -2.79 3.92 21.53
N VAL A 94 -1.50 3.94 21.90
CA VAL A 94 -0.93 5.00 22.76
C VAL A 94 -0.70 6.26 21.94
N SER A 95 -1.22 7.38 22.42
CA SER A 95 -1.02 8.70 21.81
C SER A 95 -0.58 9.72 22.86
N VAL A 96 0.22 10.70 22.47
CA VAL A 96 0.59 11.84 23.31
C VAL A 96 -0.19 13.05 22.79
N PRO A 97 -1.26 13.49 23.48
CA PRO A 97 -2.04 14.65 23.04
C PRO A 97 -1.27 15.93 23.36
N GLU A 98 -0.44 16.39 22.41
CA GLU A 98 0.36 17.61 22.57
C GLU A 98 -0.50 18.87 22.57
N GLY A 99 -0.44 19.65 23.65
CA GLY A 99 -1.09 20.96 23.74
C GLY A 99 -2.63 20.92 23.85
N VAL A 100 -3.21 19.76 24.17
CA VAL A 100 -4.66 19.58 24.31
C VAL A 100 -5.03 19.27 25.76
N GLU A 101 -6.05 19.95 26.28
CA GLU A 101 -6.55 19.71 27.63
C GLU A 101 -7.37 18.40 27.68
N LEU A 102 -6.98 17.50 28.59
CA LEU A 102 -7.71 16.27 28.87
C LEU A 102 -8.87 16.58 29.81
N THR A 103 -10.09 16.28 29.39
CA THR A 103 -11.29 16.41 30.23
C THR A 103 -11.60 15.05 30.86
N PRO A 104 -11.34 14.84 32.17
CA PRO A 104 -11.74 13.62 32.85
C PRO A 104 -13.26 13.52 32.92
N LEU A 105 -13.79 12.31 32.80
CA LEU A 105 -15.19 12.06 33.12
C LEU A 105 -15.35 12.27 34.63
N ALA A 106 -16.15 13.26 35.04
CA ALA A 106 -16.38 13.53 36.45
C ALA A 106 -16.91 12.27 37.13
N ALA A 107 -16.14 11.68 38.04
CA ALA A 107 -16.66 10.70 38.99
C ALA A 107 -17.65 11.45 39.88
N ASP A 108 -18.95 11.25 39.65
CA ASP A 108 -19.96 11.75 40.57
C ASP A 108 -19.58 11.26 41.98
N ALA A 109 -19.45 12.24 42.87
CA ALA A 109 -19.02 12.06 44.23
C ALA A 109 -19.85 10.97 44.90
N GLN A 110 -19.20 9.86 45.26
CA GLN A 110 -19.63 9.09 46.44
C GLN A 110 -19.29 9.93 47.67
N SER A 111 -20.12 10.94 47.90
CA SER A 111 -20.37 11.45 49.23
C SER A 111 -21.13 10.38 50.01
N ASP A 112 -20.51 9.92 51.08
CA ASP A 112 -21.21 9.37 52.24
C ASP A 112 -22.43 10.24 52.57
N THR A 113 -23.62 9.73 52.32
CA THR A 113 -24.79 10.01 53.15
C THR A 113 -25.71 8.79 53.17
N SER A 114 -25.87 8.29 54.38
CA SER A 114 -26.90 7.38 54.85
C SER A 114 -28.33 7.75 54.44
N ASP A 115 -29.12 6.69 54.28
CA ASP A 115 -30.53 6.56 54.65
C ASP A 115 -31.60 7.09 53.67
N GLY A 116 -32.67 6.29 53.50
CA GLY A 116 -33.94 6.76 52.92
C GLY A 116 -34.49 6.05 51.67
N ALA A 117 -34.98 4.82 51.85
CA ALA A 117 -36.31 4.34 51.46
C ALA A 117 -37.05 4.89 50.18
N ASP A 118 -37.42 3.91 49.34
CA ASP A 118 -38.79 3.60 48.86
C ASP A 118 -39.36 4.18 47.54
N THR A 119 -40.02 3.25 46.81
CA THR A 119 -40.95 3.37 45.67
C THR A 119 -40.44 4.03 44.36
N GLY A 120 -40.74 3.58 43.16
CA GLY A 120 -41.66 2.57 42.63
C GLY A 120 -41.99 2.95 41.18
N GLY A 121 -42.04 1.96 40.27
CA GLY A 121 -42.99 1.95 39.15
C GLY A 121 -42.63 2.65 37.82
N SER A 122 -42.55 1.80 36.78
CA SER A 122 -43.36 1.85 35.54
C SER A 122 -43.20 3.00 34.53
N GLY A 123 -43.04 2.63 33.24
CA GLY A 123 -43.60 3.42 32.14
C GLY A 123 -42.89 3.32 30.80
N ASN A 124 -43.40 2.48 29.90
CA ASN A 124 -43.13 2.51 28.45
C ASN A 124 -43.75 3.76 27.78
N ALA A 125 -43.18 4.20 26.65
CA ALA A 125 -43.82 4.60 25.38
C ALA A 125 -42.83 5.45 24.56
N SER A 126 -42.31 5.01 23.40
CA SER A 126 -42.92 5.12 22.06
C SER A 126 -43.57 6.47 21.78
N LEU A 127 -43.08 7.19 20.76
CA LEU A 127 -43.91 7.97 19.83
C LEU A 127 -43.12 8.25 18.55
N ALA A 128 -43.66 7.74 17.44
CA ALA A 128 -43.36 8.12 16.07
C ALA A 128 -44.39 9.14 15.57
N ALA A 129 -44.12 9.68 14.37
CA ALA A 129 -44.91 10.53 13.46
C ALA A 129 -44.41 11.99 13.42
N GLY A 130 -44.22 12.62 12.27
CA GLY A 130 -44.49 12.23 10.89
C GLY A 130 -44.65 13.48 10.02
N ALA A 131 -44.48 13.30 8.70
CA ALA A 131 -44.96 14.14 7.59
C ALA A 131 -44.33 15.56 7.43
N ALA A 132 -44.29 16.18 6.26
CA ALA A 132 -44.34 15.82 4.85
C ALA A 132 -44.19 17.14 4.06
N ALA A 133 -43.63 17.05 2.85
CA ALA A 133 -43.94 17.82 1.63
C ALA A 133 -43.94 19.36 1.62
N GLY A 134 -43.34 19.90 0.54
CA GLY A 134 -43.54 21.28 0.08
C GLY A 134 -42.73 21.59 -1.17
N GLU A 135 -43.29 21.25 -2.34
CA GLU A 135 -42.88 21.73 -3.67
C GLU A 135 -43.02 23.26 -3.80
N GLY A 136 -42.27 23.86 -4.75
CA GLY A 136 -42.84 24.94 -5.57
C GLY A 136 -41.91 26.08 -6.00
N GLY A 137 -41.71 26.16 -7.32
CA GLY A 137 -41.50 27.40 -8.09
C GLY A 137 -40.06 27.92 -8.18
N GLY A 138 -39.54 28.44 -9.28
CA GLY A 138 -40.15 28.85 -10.54
C GLY A 138 -39.15 29.79 -11.23
N SER A 139 -38.95 29.57 -12.52
CA SER A 139 -38.15 30.36 -13.48
C SER A 139 -38.43 31.86 -13.44
N LEU A 140 -37.43 32.71 -13.80
CA LEU A 140 -37.56 33.81 -14.78
C LEU A 140 -36.29 34.69 -14.94
N LEU A 141 -35.91 34.91 -16.23
CA LEU A 141 -35.23 36.06 -16.88
C LEU A 141 -33.69 36.14 -16.85
N SER A 142 -33.01 35.94 -18.01
CA SER A 142 -32.53 36.97 -18.98
C SER A 142 -31.32 37.75 -18.42
N GLY A 143 -30.11 37.79 -19.00
CA GLY A 143 -29.64 37.76 -20.39
C GLY A 143 -28.92 39.09 -20.64
N ASP A 144 -27.59 39.10 -20.76
CA ASP A 144 -26.85 39.97 -21.70
C ASP A 144 -25.34 39.64 -21.73
N ASP A 145 -24.82 39.72 -22.95
CA ASP A 145 -23.45 39.47 -23.41
C ASP A 145 -22.45 40.55 -22.94
N ILE A 146 -21.22 40.17 -22.57
CA ILE A 146 -20.03 41.01 -22.82
C ILE A 146 -18.86 40.14 -23.27
N VAL A 147 -18.56 40.25 -24.57
CA VAL A 147 -17.29 39.92 -25.22
C VAL A 147 -16.47 41.21 -25.28
N ILE A 148 -15.19 41.18 -24.90
CA ILE A 148 -14.19 42.11 -25.45
C ILE A 148 -12.91 41.34 -25.80
N ASP A 149 -12.63 41.35 -27.10
CA ASP A 149 -11.42 40.90 -27.79
C ASP A 149 -10.35 42.01 -27.75
N GLY A 150 -9.09 41.63 -27.96
CA GLY A 150 -7.90 42.43 -27.74
C GLY A 150 -7.65 43.57 -28.74
N ARG A 151 -6.54 44.28 -28.55
CA ARG A 151 -5.42 44.38 -29.51
C ARG A 151 -4.31 45.31 -28.99
N ALA A 152 -3.10 44.96 -29.39
CA ALA A 152 -1.81 45.62 -29.21
C ALA A 152 -1.64 46.94 -29.99
N GLU A 153 -0.57 47.67 -29.63
CA GLU A 153 0.42 48.44 -30.44
C GLU A 153 0.99 49.56 -29.54
N ASP A 154 2.26 49.69 -29.15
CA ASP A 154 3.58 49.72 -29.78
C ASP A 154 4.18 51.15 -29.86
N GLN A 155 5.44 51.26 -29.39
CA GLN A 155 6.48 52.27 -29.69
C GLN A 155 6.40 53.74 -29.16
N PRO A 156 7.50 54.54 -29.17
CA PRO A 156 8.81 54.36 -28.50
C PRO A 156 9.37 55.70 -27.90
N GLY A 157 10.59 55.72 -27.34
CA GLY A 157 11.37 56.97 -27.19
C GLY A 157 12.49 57.01 -26.14
N SER A 158 13.73 56.92 -26.60
CA SER A 158 15.02 57.07 -25.90
C SER A 158 15.35 58.53 -25.52
N VAL A 159 16.20 58.77 -24.51
CA VAL A 159 17.51 59.49 -24.61
C VAL A 159 18.27 59.54 -23.25
N GLU A 160 19.59 59.56 -23.38
CA GLU A 160 20.69 59.55 -22.40
C GLU A 160 20.80 60.78 -21.48
N GLU A 161 21.49 60.64 -20.33
CA GLU A 161 22.55 61.58 -19.95
C GLU A 161 23.61 60.91 -19.04
N THR A 162 24.88 61.09 -19.41
CA THR A 162 26.09 60.67 -18.71
C THR A 162 26.64 61.87 -17.94
N VAL A 163 27.24 61.72 -16.75
CA VAL A 163 28.49 62.45 -16.38
C VAL A 163 29.14 61.91 -15.08
N THR A 164 30.39 61.51 -15.31
CA THR A 164 31.63 61.31 -14.51
C THR A 164 31.77 61.73 -13.03
N GLY A 165 32.57 60.94 -12.30
CA GLY A 165 33.42 61.41 -11.18
C GLY A 165 34.35 60.31 -10.62
N ARG A 166 35.67 60.55 -10.61
CA ARG A 166 36.75 59.58 -10.29
C ARG A 166 37.51 59.93 -8.99
N GLY A 167 37.54 58.96 -8.05
CA GLY A 167 38.62 58.57 -7.11
C GLY A 167 39.00 59.48 -5.92
N PRO A 168 39.89 59.05 -4.99
CA PRO A 168 40.30 57.68 -4.59
C PRO A 168 40.35 57.47 -3.04
N GLY A 169 40.55 56.23 -2.55
CA GLY A 169 40.90 56.00 -1.13
C GLY A 169 40.64 54.56 -0.69
N GLY A 170 41.70 53.81 -0.38
CA GLY A 170 41.65 52.37 -0.19
C GLY A 170 41.17 51.86 1.16
N ALA A 171 40.76 50.60 1.15
CA ALA A 171 41.03 49.60 2.18
C ALA A 171 40.89 48.24 1.49
N VAL A 172 41.98 47.47 1.44
CA VAL A 172 41.93 46.07 1.01
C VAL A 172 41.22 45.31 2.12
N ALA A 173 39.95 45.00 1.92
CA ALA A 173 39.26 43.99 2.71
C ALA A 173 39.74 42.62 2.21
N GLU A 174 40.24 41.82 3.13
CA GLU A 174 40.44 40.38 2.95
C GLU A 174 39.15 39.80 2.36
N PRO A 175 39.22 38.96 1.29
CA PRO A 175 38.01 38.33 0.79
C PRO A 175 37.48 37.44 1.91
N GLU A 176 36.32 37.80 2.46
CA GLU A 176 35.48 36.82 3.13
C GLU A 176 35.32 35.65 2.16
N PRO A 177 35.46 34.38 2.62
CA PRO A 177 35.20 33.26 1.74
C PRO A 177 33.78 33.46 1.21
N ASP A 178 33.66 33.60 -0.11
CA ASP A 178 32.35 33.57 -0.78
C ASP A 178 31.59 32.39 -0.17
N PRO A 179 30.34 32.55 0.30
CA PRO A 179 29.54 31.41 0.67
C PRO A 179 29.55 30.48 -0.53
N GLN A 180 30.24 29.34 -0.38
CA GLN A 180 30.28 28.32 -1.41
C GLN A 180 28.82 28.11 -1.80
N PRO A 181 28.44 28.24 -3.08
CA PRO A 181 27.07 28.01 -3.48
C PRO A 181 26.71 26.62 -2.97
N SER A 182 25.78 26.57 -1.99
CA SER A 182 25.19 25.33 -1.52
C SER A 182 24.83 24.57 -2.78
N ALA A 183 25.48 23.43 -3.04
CA ALA A 183 25.17 22.65 -4.22
C ALA A 183 23.65 22.43 -4.21
N PRO A 184 22.89 22.96 -5.19
CA PRO A 184 21.44 22.89 -5.13
C PRO A 184 21.05 21.42 -5.22
N GLY A 185 20.52 20.87 -4.13
CA GLY A 185 20.25 19.43 -4.05
C GLY A 185 19.96 18.95 -2.63
N THR A 186 18.70 18.62 -2.37
CA THR A 186 18.30 17.84 -1.20
C THR A 186 18.63 16.36 -1.44
N HIS A 187 19.13 15.71 -0.40
CA HIS A 187 19.41 14.28 -0.38
C HIS A 187 18.40 13.57 0.52
N ILE A 188 17.95 12.38 0.12
CA ILE A 188 17.16 11.50 1.00
C ILE A 188 18.13 10.64 1.79
N ARG A 189 18.29 10.91 3.08
CA ARG A 189 19.21 10.20 3.97
C ARG A 189 18.54 8.94 4.52
N LEU A 190 19.09 7.79 4.14
CA LEU A 190 18.55 6.48 4.45
C LEU A 190 19.00 5.97 5.82
N GLN A 191 20.27 6.24 6.18
CA GLN A 191 20.88 5.73 7.41
C GLN A 191 22.07 6.59 7.84
N THR A 192 22.34 6.65 9.15
CA THR A 192 23.52 7.32 9.73
C THR A 192 24.31 6.35 10.62
N LEU A 193 25.61 6.20 10.35
CA LEU A 193 26.49 5.22 11.00
C LEU A 193 27.69 5.89 11.69
N ALA A 194 28.31 5.17 12.62
CA ALA A 194 29.43 5.68 13.43
C ALA A 194 30.79 5.37 12.82
N GLY A 195 30.94 4.20 12.21
CA GLY A 195 32.21 3.72 11.65
C GLY A 195 32.18 3.61 10.14
N GLN A 196 33.34 3.83 9.51
CA GLN A 196 33.47 3.78 8.05
C GLN A 196 33.21 2.37 7.48
N ALA A 197 33.83 1.34 8.05
CA ALA A 197 33.69 -0.04 7.56
C ALA A 197 32.25 -0.56 7.67
N GLU A 198 31.51 -0.14 8.70
CA GLU A 198 30.09 -0.43 8.86
C GLU A 198 29.26 0.29 7.79
N ALA A 199 29.60 1.54 7.50
CA ALA A 199 28.93 2.33 6.46
C ALA A 199 29.18 1.80 5.04
N GLU A 200 30.38 1.30 4.75
CA GLU A 200 30.71 0.63 3.48
C GLU A 200 29.92 -0.68 3.32
N SER A 201 29.78 -1.45 4.41
CA SER A 201 28.97 -2.68 4.40
C SER A 201 27.48 -2.38 4.22
N ALA A 202 26.96 -1.39 4.94
CA ALA A 202 25.58 -0.93 4.81
C ALA A 202 25.30 -0.34 3.41
N LEU A 203 26.26 0.36 2.80
CA LEU A 203 26.14 0.85 1.42
C LEU A 203 25.95 -0.32 0.44
N ALA A 204 26.72 -1.39 0.59
CA ALA A 204 26.59 -2.57 -0.25
C ALA A 204 25.22 -3.26 -0.11
N GLU A 205 24.64 -3.25 1.09
CA GLU A 205 23.27 -3.73 1.33
C GLU A 205 22.23 -2.80 0.68
N TRP A 206 22.33 -1.49 0.95
CA TRP A 206 21.42 -0.49 0.39
C TRP A 206 21.40 -0.49 -1.14
N ARG A 207 22.55 -0.73 -1.78
CA ARG A 207 22.67 -0.81 -3.24
C ARG A 207 21.98 -2.00 -3.88
N GLN A 208 21.53 -2.99 -3.11
CA GLN A 208 20.66 -4.05 -3.62
C GLN A 208 19.27 -3.52 -3.97
N THR A 209 18.78 -2.52 -3.23
CA THR A 209 17.46 -1.89 -3.44
C THR A 209 17.57 -0.54 -4.15
N PHE A 210 18.62 0.23 -3.84
CA PHE A 210 18.90 1.55 -4.40
C PHE A 210 20.33 1.59 -4.93
N PRO A 211 20.59 1.10 -6.15
CA PRO A 211 21.91 1.15 -6.77
C PRO A 211 22.54 2.56 -6.76
N GLU A 212 21.71 3.60 -6.78
CA GLU A 212 22.04 5.03 -6.75
C GLU A 212 22.54 5.52 -5.37
N ALA A 213 22.48 4.68 -4.33
CA ALA A 213 22.92 5.05 -3.00
C ALA A 213 24.40 5.45 -2.97
N SER A 214 24.66 6.55 -2.26
CA SER A 214 25.97 7.16 -2.08
C SER A 214 26.34 7.21 -0.61
N LEU A 215 27.63 7.08 -0.31
CA LEU A 215 28.22 7.18 1.02
C LEU A 215 28.90 8.54 1.21
N TRP A 216 28.58 9.15 2.34
CA TRP A 216 29.04 10.49 2.71
C TRP A 216 29.68 10.48 4.09
N ARG A 217 30.66 11.36 4.29
CA ARG A 217 31.20 11.74 5.60
C ARG A 217 30.58 13.08 5.99
N ILE A 218 29.61 13.02 6.90
CA ILE A 218 28.87 14.20 7.36
C ILE A 218 29.65 14.96 8.44
N PRO A 219 29.37 16.26 8.65
CA PRO A 219 29.95 17.04 9.75
C PRO A 219 29.78 16.33 11.10
N GLY A 220 30.84 16.33 11.90
CA GLY A 220 30.89 15.57 13.16
C GLY A 220 31.49 14.16 13.05
N GLY A 221 31.99 13.78 11.87
CA GLY A 221 32.79 12.55 11.68
C GLY A 221 31.97 11.25 11.59
N ARG A 222 30.66 11.36 11.44
CA ARG A 222 29.74 10.25 11.18
C ARG A 222 29.64 9.97 9.68
N PHE A 223 29.00 8.87 9.33
CA PHE A 223 28.80 8.46 7.95
C PHE A 223 27.31 8.41 7.62
N ALA A 224 26.93 8.80 6.41
CA ALA A 224 25.56 8.75 5.96
C ALA A 224 25.44 8.03 4.61
N ILE A 225 24.38 7.25 4.47
CA ILE A 225 23.97 6.68 3.18
C ILE A 225 22.78 7.48 2.70
N ALA A 226 22.86 8.00 1.48
CA ALA A 226 21.84 8.88 0.94
C ALA A 226 21.63 8.71 -0.57
N LEU A 227 20.45 9.14 -1.01
CA LEU A 227 20.01 9.23 -2.39
C LEU A 227 19.98 10.70 -2.83
N GLY A 228 20.20 10.96 -4.12
CA GLY A 228 20.20 12.30 -4.69
C GLY A 228 21.60 12.78 -5.09
N PRO A 229 21.76 14.08 -5.43
CA PRO A 229 20.84 15.18 -5.13
C PRO A 229 19.54 15.19 -5.94
N LEU A 230 18.47 15.71 -5.35
CA LEU A 230 17.16 15.96 -5.94
C LEU A 230 16.68 17.38 -5.60
N GLU A 231 15.70 17.90 -6.32
CA GLU A 231 14.96 19.09 -5.89
C GLU A 231 14.21 18.79 -4.58
N ASP A 232 14.11 19.76 -3.67
CA ASP A 232 13.50 19.63 -2.35
C ASP A 232 12.10 19.01 -2.39
N ALA A 233 11.22 19.51 -3.27
CA ALA A 233 9.87 18.98 -3.42
C ALA A 233 9.88 17.51 -3.88
N THR A 234 10.79 17.17 -4.80
CA THR A 234 10.99 15.82 -5.32
C THR A 234 11.52 14.88 -4.26
N ALA A 235 12.54 15.30 -3.50
CA ALA A 235 13.11 14.50 -2.41
C ALA A 235 12.05 14.17 -1.35
N ASN A 236 11.24 15.15 -0.94
CA ASN A 236 10.20 14.95 0.05
C ASN A 236 9.05 14.05 -0.45
N ALA A 237 8.60 14.24 -1.69
CA ALA A 237 7.56 13.40 -2.28
C ALA A 237 7.99 11.93 -2.41
N TRP A 238 9.22 11.69 -2.90
CA TRP A 238 9.75 10.34 -3.04
C TRP A 238 10.11 9.69 -1.71
N LEU A 239 10.61 10.45 -0.73
CA LEU A 239 10.78 9.94 0.63
C LEU A 239 9.44 9.43 1.20
N ALA A 240 8.35 10.18 1.03
CA ALA A 240 7.03 9.75 1.47
C ALA A 240 6.58 8.46 0.75
N ALA A 241 6.74 8.39 -0.57
CA ALA A 241 6.40 7.21 -1.36
C ALA A 241 7.20 5.96 -0.94
N PHE A 242 8.54 6.08 -0.82
CA PHE A 242 9.39 4.97 -0.38
C PHE A 242 9.08 4.53 1.05
N ARG A 243 8.71 5.46 1.92
CA ARG A 243 8.34 5.15 3.31
C ARG A 243 7.00 4.42 3.38
N GLU A 244 6.01 4.84 2.60
CA GLU A 244 4.72 4.17 2.51
C GLU A 244 4.87 2.74 1.95
N ALA A 245 5.78 2.56 0.99
CA ALA A 245 6.13 1.24 0.45
C ALA A 245 6.97 0.37 1.40
N GLY A 246 7.45 0.94 2.52
CA GLY A 246 8.34 0.25 3.45
C GLY A 246 9.76 0.00 2.92
N GLN A 247 10.15 0.64 1.81
CA GLN A 247 11.50 0.49 1.22
C GLN A 247 12.57 1.29 1.96
N VAL A 248 12.17 2.31 2.72
CA VAL A 248 13.07 3.10 3.58
C VAL A 248 12.53 3.15 5.01
N PRO A 249 13.40 3.24 6.03
CA PRO A 249 12.95 3.26 7.41
C PRO A 249 12.22 4.57 7.73
N ARG A 250 11.42 4.54 8.80
CA ARG A 250 10.58 5.69 9.18
C ARG A 250 11.38 6.92 9.61
N ASP A 251 12.60 6.71 10.09
CA ASP A 251 13.55 7.74 10.49
C ASP A 251 14.41 8.25 9.33
N ALA A 252 14.25 7.74 8.10
CA ALA A 252 14.84 8.35 6.91
C ALA A 252 14.28 9.76 6.71
N PHE A 253 15.13 10.72 6.33
CA PHE A 253 14.74 12.13 6.20
C PHE A 253 15.54 12.86 5.14
N THR A 254 15.09 14.05 4.75
CA THR A 254 15.76 14.89 3.76
C THR A 254 16.82 15.79 4.40
N SER A 255 18.00 15.86 3.80
CA SER A 255 19.13 16.71 4.22
C SER A 255 19.64 17.54 3.05
N ASP A 256 19.98 18.80 3.29
CA ASP A 256 20.57 19.66 2.27
C ASP A 256 22.01 19.25 1.97
N ALA A 257 22.51 19.55 0.76
CA ALA A 257 23.89 19.24 0.38
C ALA A 257 24.94 19.80 1.36
N ALA A 258 24.67 20.97 1.97
CA ALA A 258 25.57 21.56 2.97
C ALA A 258 25.71 20.70 4.24
N GLU A 259 24.70 19.89 4.58
CA GLU A 259 24.73 18.99 5.73
C GLU A 259 25.42 17.65 5.42
N MET A 260 25.60 17.31 4.14
CA MET A 260 26.11 16.01 3.71
C MET A 260 27.64 15.89 3.79
N GLY A 261 28.37 17.00 3.81
CA GLY A 261 29.83 17.00 3.95
C GLY A 261 30.55 16.43 2.71
N GLU A 262 31.51 15.53 2.92
CA GLU A 262 32.36 14.97 1.86
C GLU A 262 31.76 13.67 1.30
N ALA A 263 31.51 13.60 -0.01
CA ALA A 263 31.16 12.34 -0.68
C ALA A 263 32.37 11.41 -0.72
N LEU A 264 32.25 10.23 -0.12
CA LEU A 264 33.30 9.21 -0.12
C LEU A 264 33.15 8.24 -1.28
N GLU A 265 31.90 7.88 -1.60
CA GLU A 265 31.58 6.99 -2.70
C GLU A 265 30.22 7.37 -3.29
N THR A 266 30.18 7.71 -4.57
CA THR A 266 28.97 8.14 -5.27
C THR A 266 28.36 6.97 -6.05
N GLY A 267 27.05 6.80 -5.93
CA GLY A 267 26.26 5.97 -6.83
C GLY A 267 26.05 6.64 -8.20
N PRO A 268 25.44 5.93 -9.16
CA PRO A 268 24.95 6.54 -10.39
C PRO A 268 23.88 7.61 -10.12
N ASP A 269 23.68 8.50 -11.09
CA ASP A 269 22.69 9.58 -11.00
C ASP A 269 21.28 9.03 -10.77
N LEU A 270 20.60 9.59 -9.76
CA LEU A 270 19.22 9.24 -9.44
C LEU A 270 18.24 10.08 -10.25
N ALA A 271 17.65 9.47 -11.27
CA ALA A 271 16.61 10.09 -12.07
C ALA A 271 15.22 9.78 -11.49
N LEU A 272 14.69 10.69 -10.67
CA LEU A 272 13.31 10.63 -10.17
C LEU A 272 12.50 11.81 -10.71
N PRO A 273 11.30 11.59 -11.26
CA PRO A 273 10.47 12.67 -11.79
C PRO A 273 9.95 13.54 -10.65
N ALA A 274 9.84 14.85 -10.92
CA ALA A 274 9.24 15.80 -10.00
C ALA A 274 7.78 15.45 -9.71
N PRO A 275 7.27 15.76 -8.50
CA PRO A 275 5.86 15.53 -8.18
C PRO A 275 4.99 16.40 -9.08
N GLY A 276 4.05 15.78 -9.78
CA GLY A 276 3.00 16.47 -10.51
C GLY A 276 1.84 16.90 -9.60
N GLU A 277 0.79 17.42 -10.21
CA GLU A 277 -0.48 17.63 -9.52
C GLU A 277 -1.08 16.29 -9.06
N THR A 278 -1.57 16.24 -7.82
CA THR A 278 -2.28 15.06 -7.29
C THR A 278 -3.47 14.72 -8.18
N GLN A 279 -3.50 13.49 -8.69
CA GLN A 279 -4.59 13.00 -9.52
C GLN A 279 -5.61 12.20 -8.70
N GLU A 280 -6.85 12.21 -9.17
CA GLU A 280 -7.87 11.31 -8.62
C GLU A 280 -7.48 9.85 -8.90
N MET A 281 -7.77 8.98 -7.92
CA MET A 281 -7.50 7.55 -8.05
C MET A 281 -8.44 6.93 -9.10
N PRO A 282 -7.93 6.14 -10.07
CA PRO A 282 -8.77 5.37 -10.97
C PRO A 282 -9.72 4.39 -10.23
N PRO A 283 -10.71 3.79 -10.91
CA PRO A 283 -11.57 2.78 -10.31
C PRO A 283 -10.75 1.65 -9.66
N LEU A 284 -11.04 1.37 -8.40
CA LEU A 284 -10.24 0.41 -7.61
C LEU A 284 -10.20 -1.00 -8.21
N GLU A 285 -11.27 -1.41 -8.88
CA GLU A 285 -11.34 -2.71 -9.53
C GLU A 285 -10.32 -2.82 -10.68
N ASP A 286 -10.14 -1.73 -11.45
CA ASP A 286 -9.13 -1.67 -12.52
C ASP A 286 -7.71 -1.63 -11.94
N ILE A 287 -7.53 -0.95 -10.82
CA ILE A 287 -6.26 -0.92 -10.09
C ILE A 287 -5.90 -2.30 -9.57
N GLN A 288 -6.84 -3.00 -8.92
CA GLN A 288 -6.60 -4.35 -8.40
C GLN A 288 -6.22 -5.33 -9.52
N ARG A 289 -6.90 -5.27 -10.68
CA ARG A 289 -6.52 -6.06 -11.88
C ARG A 289 -5.13 -5.70 -12.37
N ALA A 290 -4.82 -4.41 -12.46
CA ALA A 290 -3.53 -3.94 -12.96
C ALA A 290 -2.38 -4.31 -12.01
N LEU A 291 -2.61 -4.25 -10.70
CA LEU A 291 -1.64 -4.68 -9.69
C LEU A 291 -1.43 -6.19 -9.66
N ARG A 292 -2.50 -6.99 -9.87
CA ARG A 292 -2.38 -8.45 -10.02
C ARG A 292 -1.58 -8.80 -11.27
N TRP A 293 -1.87 -8.15 -12.39
CA TRP A 293 -1.08 -8.26 -13.62
C TRP A 293 0.39 -7.87 -13.41
N ALA A 294 0.67 -6.87 -12.57
CA ALA A 294 2.04 -6.50 -12.21
C ALA A 294 2.72 -7.48 -11.25
N GLY A 295 1.99 -8.47 -10.69
CA GLY A 295 2.53 -9.43 -9.72
C GLY A 295 2.62 -8.89 -8.29
N HIS A 296 1.89 -7.82 -7.98
CA HIS A 296 1.92 -7.15 -6.66
C HIS A 296 0.64 -7.34 -5.84
N TYR A 297 -0.35 -8.10 -6.33
CA TYR A 297 -1.64 -8.24 -5.67
C TYR A 297 -2.29 -9.62 -5.85
N ASP A 298 -2.39 -10.37 -4.76
CA ASP A 298 -3.04 -11.71 -4.71
C ASP A 298 -4.44 -11.68 -4.07
N GLY A 299 -4.93 -10.50 -3.68
CA GLY A 299 -6.25 -10.33 -3.06
C GLY A 299 -7.39 -10.36 -4.08
N ALA A 300 -8.65 -10.40 -3.61
CA ALA A 300 -9.82 -10.42 -4.50
C ALA A 300 -9.99 -9.12 -5.30
N ILE A 301 -10.46 -9.24 -6.55
CA ILE A 301 -10.87 -8.09 -7.37
C ILE A 301 -12.31 -7.71 -6.97
N ASP A 302 -12.45 -6.89 -5.94
CA ASP A 302 -13.74 -6.55 -5.33
C ASP A 302 -14.06 -5.04 -5.31
N GLY A 303 -13.18 -4.21 -5.86
CA GLY A 303 -13.31 -2.76 -5.89
C GLY A 303 -13.24 -2.09 -4.52
N LYS A 304 -12.81 -2.80 -3.47
CA LYS A 304 -12.70 -2.26 -2.10
C LYS A 304 -11.25 -2.00 -1.74
N THR A 305 -11.03 -0.93 -0.97
CA THR A 305 -9.71 -0.62 -0.44
C THR A 305 -9.45 -1.41 0.85
N GLY A 306 -8.50 -2.35 0.80
CA GLY A 306 -7.97 -3.06 1.97
C GLY A 306 -6.51 -2.72 2.29
N PRO A 307 -5.96 -3.22 3.43
CA PRO A 307 -4.54 -3.09 3.74
C PRO A 307 -3.63 -3.67 2.64
N GLN A 308 -4.02 -4.80 2.03
CA GLN A 308 -3.29 -5.41 0.92
C GLN A 308 -3.27 -4.51 -0.32
N THR A 309 -4.43 -3.94 -0.71
CA THR A 309 -4.51 -3.04 -1.87
C THR A 309 -3.66 -1.79 -1.65
N ARG A 310 -3.69 -1.19 -0.44
CA ARG A 310 -2.84 -0.02 -0.12
C ARG A 310 -1.35 -0.36 -0.18
N ALA A 311 -0.95 -1.50 0.39
CA ALA A 311 0.43 -1.96 0.34
C ALA A 311 0.90 -2.22 -1.10
N ALA A 312 0.06 -2.84 -1.93
CA ALA A 312 0.35 -3.10 -3.34
C ALA A 312 0.49 -1.81 -4.15
N ILE A 313 -0.40 -0.82 -3.95
CA ILE A 313 -0.29 0.50 -4.58
C ILE A 313 1.03 1.17 -4.18
N ALA A 314 1.36 1.18 -2.89
CA ALA A 314 2.58 1.82 -2.40
C ALA A 314 3.84 1.15 -2.95
N ALA A 315 3.88 -0.19 -2.93
CA ALA A 315 4.98 -0.96 -3.51
C ALA A 315 5.16 -0.63 -5.00
N GLU A 316 4.06 -0.58 -5.76
CA GLU A 316 4.12 -0.33 -7.20
C GLU A 316 4.57 1.10 -7.54
N VAL A 317 4.10 2.10 -6.78
CA VAL A 317 4.59 3.49 -6.89
C VAL A 317 6.11 3.56 -6.71
N ALA A 318 6.63 2.89 -5.67
CA ALA A 318 8.05 2.88 -5.36
C ALA A 318 8.89 2.05 -6.34
N ASN A 319 8.32 1.00 -6.93
CA ASN A 319 8.98 0.13 -7.90
C ASN A 319 9.09 0.78 -9.29
N LEU A 320 7.98 1.31 -9.82
CA LEU A 320 7.94 1.90 -11.15
C LEU A 320 8.74 3.21 -11.23
N ARG A 321 8.82 3.95 -10.12
CA ARG A 321 9.50 5.26 -10.03
C ARG A 321 9.04 6.29 -11.06
N LEU A 322 7.82 6.13 -11.61
CA LEU A 322 7.26 7.00 -12.67
C LEU A 322 6.57 8.25 -12.12
N SER A 323 6.05 8.19 -10.90
CA SER A 323 5.41 9.30 -10.20
C SER A 323 5.33 8.97 -8.71
N PRO A 324 5.59 9.92 -7.79
CA PRO A 324 5.35 9.73 -6.36
C PRO A 324 3.85 9.85 -6.00
N ASP A 325 3.03 10.39 -6.90
CA ASP A 325 1.57 10.43 -6.79
C ASP A 325 0.95 9.10 -7.21
N ALA A 326 0.19 8.48 -6.30
CA ALA A 326 -0.40 7.17 -6.50
C ALA A 326 -1.49 7.15 -7.59
N GLY A 327 -2.31 8.20 -7.71
CA GLY A 327 -3.35 8.28 -8.75
C GLY A 327 -2.74 8.26 -10.16
N THR A 328 -1.69 9.08 -10.36
CA THR A 328 -0.92 9.10 -11.60
C THR A 328 -0.24 7.77 -11.89
N ALA A 329 0.44 7.18 -10.90
CA ALA A 329 1.13 5.91 -11.08
C ALA A 329 0.16 4.78 -11.46
N MET A 330 -1.00 4.70 -10.81
CA MET A 330 -2.00 3.67 -11.12
C MET A 330 -2.65 3.86 -12.49
N ARG A 331 -2.87 5.10 -12.94
CA ARG A 331 -3.34 5.36 -14.30
C ARG A 331 -2.33 4.87 -15.34
N LEU A 332 -1.05 5.20 -15.17
CA LEU A 332 0.02 4.74 -16.07
C LEU A 332 0.16 3.21 -16.07
N LEU A 333 -0.05 2.56 -14.93
CA LEU A 333 -0.05 1.10 -14.84
C LEU A 333 -1.20 0.48 -15.66
N ILE A 334 -2.41 1.05 -15.54
CA ILE A 334 -3.58 0.60 -16.31
C ILE A 334 -3.34 0.80 -17.81
N GLU A 335 -2.79 1.94 -18.22
CA GLU A 335 -2.42 2.23 -19.62
C GLU A 335 -1.40 1.21 -20.16
N ARG A 336 -0.31 0.97 -19.42
CA ARG A 336 0.72 -0.03 -19.77
C ARG A 336 0.14 -1.43 -19.91
N ARG A 337 -0.74 -1.84 -18.99
CA ARG A 337 -1.44 -3.13 -19.09
C ARG A 337 -2.31 -3.18 -20.35
N ALA A 338 -3.05 -2.11 -20.66
CA ALA A 338 -3.90 -2.06 -21.85
C ALA A 338 -3.10 -2.18 -23.15
N GLU A 339 -1.93 -1.53 -23.23
CA GLU A 339 -0.99 -1.66 -24.35
C GLU A 339 -0.46 -3.09 -24.49
N TRP A 340 0.06 -3.68 -23.40
CA TRP A 340 0.54 -5.06 -23.40
C TRP A 340 -0.56 -6.06 -23.81
N ARG A 341 -1.81 -5.85 -23.37
CA ARG A 341 -2.95 -6.70 -23.79
C ARG A 341 -3.16 -6.68 -25.31
N GLN A 342 -2.98 -5.52 -25.95
CA GLN A 342 -3.09 -5.40 -27.40
C GLN A 342 -1.92 -6.10 -28.10
N GLU A 343 -0.70 -5.93 -27.60
CA GLU A 343 0.50 -6.59 -28.13
C GLU A 343 0.42 -8.11 -28.05
N MET A 344 -0.13 -8.64 -26.95
CA MET A 344 -0.32 -10.09 -26.74
C MET A 344 -1.51 -10.69 -27.49
N GLY A 345 -2.32 -9.88 -28.20
CA GLY A 345 -3.49 -10.37 -28.92
C GLY A 345 -4.58 -10.94 -28.01
N LEU A 346 -4.73 -10.37 -26.80
CA LEU A 346 -5.71 -10.83 -25.82
C LEU A 346 -7.13 -10.53 -26.28
N THR A 347 -7.89 -11.59 -26.54
CA THR A 347 -9.27 -11.54 -27.04
C THR A 347 -10.15 -12.52 -26.28
N GLU A 348 -11.47 -12.31 -26.35
CA GLU A 348 -12.43 -13.19 -25.69
C GLU A 348 -12.46 -14.56 -26.41
N LEU A 349 -12.02 -15.60 -25.69
CA LEU A 349 -12.21 -16.99 -26.04
C LEU A 349 -13.54 -17.45 -25.44
N ARG A 350 -14.42 -18.00 -26.28
CA ARG A 350 -15.61 -18.74 -25.85
C ARG A 350 -15.50 -20.17 -26.30
N ASP A 351 -15.49 -21.09 -25.33
CA ASP A 351 -15.45 -22.52 -25.59
C ASP A 351 -16.80 -23.17 -25.27
N ASP A 352 -17.55 -23.54 -26.31
CA ASP A 352 -18.85 -24.17 -26.13
C ASP A 352 -18.74 -25.58 -25.50
N TYR A 353 -17.58 -26.25 -25.63
CA TYR A 353 -17.41 -27.60 -25.12
C TYR A 353 -17.45 -27.65 -23.59
N THR A 354 -16.71 -26.75 -22.94
CA THR A 354 -16.68 -26.55 -21.48
C THR A 354 -17.73 -25.54 -20.99
N GLY A 355 -18.28 -24.72 -21.89
CA GLY A 355 -19.19 -23.62 -21.59
C GLY A 355 -18.51 -22.42 -20.93
N LEU A 356 -17.18 -22.34 -20.99
CA LEU A 356 -16.35 -21.32 -20.35
C LEU A 356 -15.93 -20.23 -21.34
N SER A 357 -15.81 -19.01 -20.82
CA SER A 357 -15.25 -17.86 -21.51
C SER A 357 -14.12 -17.25 -20.70
N ALA A 358 -13.06 -16.82 -21.38
CA ALA A 358 -11.93 -16.13 -20.76
C ALA A 358 -11.24 -15.21 -21.79
N ILE A 359 -10.44 -14.26 -21.31
CA ILE A 359 -9.53 -13.47 -22.14
C ILE A 359 -8.25 -14.26 -22.33
N ALA A 360 -7.93 -14.62 -23.57
CA ALA A 360 -6.78 -15.46 -23.92
C ALA A 360 -6.03 -14.92 -25.15
N PRO A 361 -4.74 -15.23 -25.31
CA PRO A 361 -3.93 -14.76 -26.43
C PRO A 361 -4.17 -15.63 -27.68
N LEU A 362 -5.24 -15.36 -28.43
CA LEU A 362 -5.63 -16.19 -29.59
C LEU A 362 -4.70 -16.03 -30.82
N ASP A 363 -3.77 -15.09 -30.76
CA ASP A 363 -2.71 -14.97 -31.77
C ASP A 363 -1.62 -16.03 -31.60
N VAL A 364 -1.44 -16.57 -30.38
CA VAL A 364 -0.44 -17.58 -30.05
C VAL A 364 -1.03 -18.95 -29.69
N LEU A 365 -2.36 -19.04 -29.59
CA LEU A 365 -3.11 -20.26 -29.29
C LEU A 365 -3.98 -20.68 -30.48
N GLU A 366 -4.09 -21.98 -30.71
CA GLU A 366 -5.04 -22.55 -31.65
C GLU A 366 -5.76 -23.76 -31.05
N PHE A 367 -7.03 -23.93 -31.39
CA PHE A 367 -7.78 -25.10 -30.95
C PHE A 367 -7.14 -26.39 -31.49
N ASN A 368 -6.89 -27.35 -30.60
CA ASN A 368 -6.30 -28.65 -30.95
C ASN A 368 -7.36 -29.75 -30.95
N ARG A 369 -7.99 -30.00 -29.79
CA ARG A 369 -9.00 -31.06 -29.62
C ARG A 369 -9.77 -30.93 -28.31
N ASN A 370 -10.87 -31.67 -28.23
CA ASN A 370 -11.60 -31.93 -26.99
C ASN A 370 -11.28 -33.32 -26.45
N GLU A 371 -11.13 -33.44 -25.13
CA GLU A 371 -10.79 -34.70 -24.47
C GLU A 371 -11.49 -34.81 -23.11
N ARG A 372 -12.56 -35.63 -23.02
CA ARG A 372 -13.38 -35.82 -21.82
C ARG A 372 -13.96 -34.52 -21.25
N SER A 373 -13.35 -33.96 -20.21
CA SER A 373 -13.76 -32.71 -19.57
C SER A 373 -12.87 -31.52 -19.96
N LEU A 374 -11.99 -31.71 -20.95
CA LEU A 374 -10.95 -30.76 -21.36
C LEU A 374 -11.20 -30.23 -22.79
N ALA A 375 -11.01 -28.94 -22.98
CA ALA A 375 -10.78 -28.31 -24.28
C ALA A 375 -9.32 -27.86 -24.36
N ILE A 376 -8.58 -28.38 -25.33
CA ILE A 376 -7.13 -28.20 -25.44
C ILE A 376 -6.83 -27.27 -26.62
N TYR A 377 -6.15 -26.17 -26.30
CA TYR A 377 -5.59 -25.20 -27.25
C TYR A 377 -4.07 -25.35 -27.24
N GLY A 378 -3.51 -25.68 -28.39
CA GLY A 378 -2.07 -25.85 -28.58
C GLY A 378 -1.40 -24.56 -29.08
N PRO A 379 -0.07 -24.62 -29.28
CA PRO A 379 0.69 -23.49 -29.79
C PRO A 379 0.37 -23.23 -31.25
N LYS A 380 0.05 -21.98 -31.58
CA LYS A 380 -0.06 -21.49 -32.95
C LYS A 380 1.27 -20.89 -33.38
N ASN A 381 1.71 -21.20 -34.61
CA ASN A 381 2.96 -20.66 -35.17
C ASN A 381 4.20 -20.86 -34.28
N ASP A 382 4.34 -22.04 -33.68
CA ASP A 382 5.48 -22.40 -32.80
C ASP A 382 5.64 -21.49 -31.56
N SER A 383 4.55 -20.88 -31.08
CA SER A 383 4.57 -20.00 -29.90
C SER A 383 5.07 -20.65 -28.61
N GLY A 384 5.00 -21.98 -28.52
CA GLY A 384 5.29 -22.72 -27.29
C GLY A 384 4.25 -22.51 -26.17
N ALA A 385 3.14 -21.83 -26.45
CA ALA A 385 2.05 -21.59 -25.52
C ALA A 385 0.93 -22.64 -25.68
N ALA A 386 0.39 -23.13 -24.58
CA ALA A 386 -0.80 -23.98 -24.60
C ALA A 386 -1.76 -23.61 -23.47
N LEU A 387 -3.05 -23.70 -23.75
CA LEU A 387 -4.12 -23.44 -22.80
C LEU A 387 -5.06 -24.65 -22.77
N ILE A 388 -5.36 -25.14 -21.58
CA ILE A 388 -6.33 -26.22 -21.39
C ILE A 388 -7.43 -25.68 -20.52
N LEU A 389 -8.64 -25.60 -21.04
CA LEU A 389 -9.83 -25.30 -20.25
C LEU A 389 -10.43 -26.61 -19.76
N PHE A 390 -10.89 -26.65 -18.52
CA PHE A 390 -11.58 -27.82 -17.99
C PHE A 390 -12.88 -27.44 -17.31
N SER A 391 -13.88 -28.29 -17.49
CA SER A 391 -15.14 -28.20 -16.74
C SER A 391 -15.77 -29.57 -16.60
N GLN A 392 -16.10 -29.95 -15.37
CA GLN A 392 -16.81 -31.18 -15.07
C GLN A 392 -17.86 -30.97 -13.97
N PRO A 393 -19.03 -31.64 -14.04
CA PRO A 393 -19.97 -31.69 -12.92
C PRO A 393 -19.28 -32.27 -11.68
N GLY A 394 -19.51 -31.69 -10.51
CA GLY A 394 -18.86 -32.13 -9.27
C GLY A 394 -18.49 -31.00 -8.33
N GLY A 395 -17.77 -31.34 -7.26
CA GLY A 395 -17.30 -30.40 -6.26
C GLY A 395 -15.81 -30.55 -5.99
N GLN A 396 -15.47 -30.59 -4.70
CA GLN A 396 -14.08 -30.63 -4.25
C GLN A 396 -13.32 -31.85 -4.77
N GLN A 397 -13.94 -33.03 -4.81
CA GLN A 397 -13.27 -34.25 -5.22
C GLN A 397 -12.85 -34.18 -6.69
N GLU A 398 -13.73 -33.70 -7.56
CA GLU A 398 -13.47 -33.54 -8.98
C GLU A 398 -12.38 -32.49 -9.25
N LEU A 399 -12.35 -31.41 -8.47
CA LEU A 399 -11.25 -30.44 -8.51
C LEU A 399 -9.92 -31.09 -8.10
N LEU A 400 -9.90 -31.87 -7.01
CA LEU A 400 -8.71 -32.58 -6.55
C LEU A 400 -8.22 -33.61 -7.58
N ASP A 401 -9.13 -34.35 -8.21
CA ASP A 401 -8.80 -35.31 -9.28
C ASP A 401 -8.16 -34.59 -10.47
N MET A 402 -8.65 -33.39 -10.81
CA MET A 402 -8.04 -32.54 -11.83
C MET A 402 -6.62 -32.13 -11.45
N THR A 403 -6.36 -31.69 -10.21
CA THR A 403 -4.98 -31.37 -9.76
C THR A 403 -4.03 -32.57 -9.86
N GLY A 404 -4.55 -33.77 -9.58
CA GLY A 404 -3.84 -35.03 -9.76
C GLY A 404 -3.49 -35.29 -11.23
N LEU A 405 -4.44 -35.08 -12.14
CA LEU A 405 -4.23 -35.21 -13.58
C LEU A 405 -3.18 -34.23 -14.11
N VAL A 406 -3.29 -32.95 -13.74
CA VAL A 406 -2.34 -31.88 -14.11
C VAL A 406 -0.90 -32.25 -13.72
N THR A 407 -0.73 -32.80 -12.52
CA THR A 407 0.59 -33.26 -12.05
C THR A 407 1.04 -34.52 -12.79
N ALA A 408 0.17 -35.51 -12.94
CA ALA A 408 0.52 -36.80 -13.55
C ALA A 408 0.94 -36.67 -15.02
N LEU A 409 0.32 -35.74 -15.75
CA LEU A 409 0.65 -35.44 -17.13
C LEU A 409 1.85 -34.49 -17.28
N GLY A 410 2.38 -33.97 -16.18
CA GLY A 410 3.56 -33.08 -16.18
C GLY A 410 3.30 -31.70 -16.79
N TRP A 411 2.04 -31.26 -16.86
CA TRP A 411 1.69 -29.94 -17.39
C TRP A 411 2.23 -28.82 -16.51
N VAL A 412 2.14 -28.98 -15.19
CA VAL A 412 2.81 -28.11 -14.22
C VAL A 412 3.98 -28.88 -13.60
N PRO A 413 5.25 -28.55 -13.91
CA PRO A 413 6.41 -29.27 -13.39
C PRO A 413 6.64 -29.00 -11.91
N GLN A 414 6.82 -30.05 -11.11
CA GLN A 414 7.17 -29.94 -9.69
C GLN A 414 6.32 -28.88 -8.94
N PRO A 415 4.98 -28.98 -9.00
CA PRO A 415 4.11 -27.88 -8.61
C PRO A 415 4.20 -27.58 -7.11
N GLU A 416 4.36 -26.30 -6.77
CA GLU A 416 3.90 -25.78 -5.49
C GLU A 416 2.36 -25.78 -5.51
N ARG A 417 1.75 -26.24 -4.42
CA ARG A 417 0.30 -26.46 -4.36
C ARG A 417 -0.32 -25.64 -3.25
N SER A 418 -1.20 -24.72 -3.63
CA SER A 418 -2.08 -24.01 -2.72
C SER A 418 -3.51 -24.49 -2.95
N ILE A 419 -4.00 -25.37 -2.09
CA ILE A 419 -5.34 -25.96 -2.21
C ILE A 419 -6.14 -25.59 -0.98
N SER A 420 -7.32 -25.02 -1.21
CA SER A 420 -8.29 -24.69 -0.17
C SER A 420 -9.66 -25.23 -0.55
N GLN A 421 -10.67 -24.97 0.29
CA GLN A 421 -12.03 -25.41 -0.01
C GLN A 421 -12.57 -24.62 -1.20
N GLY A 422 -12.90 -25.32 -2.28
CA GLY A 422 -13.46 -24.75 -3.50
C GLY A 422 -12.47 -24.03 -4.40
N HIS A 423 -11.16 -24.12 -4.14
CA HIS A 423 -10.12 -23.49 -4.95
C HIS A 423 -8.82 -24.30 -4.92
N ALA A 424 -8.13 -24.36 -6.06
CA ALA A 424 -6.81 -24.96 -6.19
C ALA A 424 -5.96 -24.15 -7.15
N LEU A 425 -4.73 -23.84 -6.72
CA LEU A 425 -3.68 -23.20 -7.51
C LEU A 425 -2.42 -24.07 -7.48
N LEU A 426 -1.90 -24.37 -8.66
CA LEU A 426 -0.67 -25.13 -8.87
C LEU A 426 0.26 -24.32 -9.78
N GLU A 427 1.46 -24.04 -9.32
CA GLU A 427 2.47 -23.30 -10.08
C GLU A 427 3.80 -24.04 -10.04
N GLY A 428 4.52 -24.04 -11.16
CA GLY A 428 5.77 -24.77 -11.24
C GLY A 428 6.49 -24.60 -12.56
N GLN A 429 7.78 -24.90 -12.57
CA GLN A 429 8.64 -24.70 -13.73
C GLN A 429 9.76 -25.73 -13.81
N ASN A 430 10.25 -25.97 -15.01
CA ASN A 430 11.47 -26.73 -15.26
C ASN A 430 12.36 -25.98 -16.28
N ALA A 431 13.34 -26.67 -16.87
CA ALA A 431 14.23 -26.07 -17.86
C ALA A 431 13.56 -25.75 -19.20
N ASP A 432 12.44 -26.40 -19.51
CA ASP A 432 11.75 -26.31 -20.80
C ASP A 432 10.55 -25.36 -20.74
N HIS A 433 9.71 -25.49 -19.70
CA HIS A 433 8.44 -24.80 -19.60
C HIS A 433 8.04 -24.41 -18.17
N ILE A 434 7.14 -23.45 -18.09
CA ILE A 434 6.44 -22.99 -16.89
C ILE A 434 4.97 -23.39 -17.04
N GLY A 435 4.39 -23.87 -15.95
CA GLY A 435 2.98 -24.23 -15.87
C GLY A 435 2.30 -23.49 -14.72
N HIS A 436 1.07 -23.09 -14.97
CA HIS A 436 0.14 -22.57 -13.96
C HIS A 436 -1.21 -23.26 -14.19
N ALA A 437 -1.80 -23.81 -13.14
CA ALA A 437 -3.15 -24.35 -13.18
C ALA A 437 -3.96 -23.78 -12.03
N GLU A 438 -5.13 -23.24 -12.37
CA GLU A 438 -6.05 -22.68 -11.39
C GLU A 438 -7.46 -23.20 -11.63
N GLY A 439 -8.15 -23.54 -10.56
CA GLY A 439 -9.53 -24.02 -10.64
C GLY A 439 -10.34 -23.73 -9.40
N TRP A 440 -11.65 -23.70 -9.60
CA TRP A 440 -12.66 -23.41 -8.59
C TRP A 440 -13.79 -24.44 -8.61
N VAL A 441 -14.47 -24.55 -7.48
CA VAL A 441 -15.78 -25.18 -7.40
C VAL A 441 -16.85 -24.11 -7.42
N ARG A 442 -17.65 -24.08 -8.50
CA ARG A 442 -18.71 -23.08 -8.73
C ARG A 442 -19.92 -23.78 -9.35
N ASP A 443 -21.12 -23.44 -8.90
CA ASP A 443 -22.39 -23.96 -9.44
C ASP A 443 -22.45 -25.50 -9.59
N GLY A 444 -21.89 -26.23 -8.62
CA GLY A 444 -21.86 -27.70 -8.64
C GLY A 444 -20.95 -28.29 -9.72
N ARG A 445 -19.91 -27.54 -10.10
CA ARG A 445 -18.89 -27.95 -11.07
C ARG A 445 -17.49 -27.66 -10.56
N ALA A 446 -16.52 -28.47 -10.99
CA ALA A 446 -15.11 -28.15 -10.92
C ALA A 446 -14.65 -27.62 -12.28
N GLU A 447 -14.21 -26.36 -12.32
CA GLU A 447 -13.85 -25.66 -13.55
C GLU A 447 -12.60 -24.79 -13.37
N GLY A 448 -11.88 -24.55 -14.46
CA GLY A 448 -10.60 -23.84 -14.40
C GLY A 448 -9.80 -23.95 -15.70
N PHE A 449 -8.53 -23.63 -15.59
CA PHE A 449 -7.60 -23.68 -16.72
C PHE A 449 -6.21 -24.18 -16.31
N VAL A 450 -5.43 -24.59 -17.31
CA VAL A 450 -4.00 -24.84 -17.23
C VAL A 450 -3.34 -24.03 -18.34
N LEU A 451 -2.38 -23.18 -17.99
CA LEU A 451 -1.56 -22.41 -18.91
C LEU A 451 -0.12 -22.94 -18.88
N ILE A 452 0.39 -23.27 -20.07
CA ILE A 452 1.75 -23.77 -20.27
C ILE A 452 2.46 -22.81 -21.22
N TRP A 453 3.69 -22.43 -20.90
CA TRP A 453 4.52 -21.56 -21.73
C TRP A 453 5.99 -21.93 -21.66
N ALA A 454 6.78 -21.52 -22.66
CA ALA A 454 8.23 -21.64 -22.62
C ALA A 454 8.84 -20.96 -21.37
N ALA A 455 9.84 -21.58 -20.75
CA ALA A 455 10.48 -21.06 -19.54
C ALA A 455 11.15 -19.69 -19.73
N SER A 456 11.48 -19.32 -20.96
CA SER A 456 12.03 -18.01 -21.32
C SER A 456 11.02 -16.86 -21.22
N ALA A 457 9.72 -17.15 -21.10
CA ALA A 457 8.64 -16.17 -21.10
C ALA A 457 7.85 -16.18 -19.76
N ALA A 458 8.57 -16.32 -18.64
CA ALA A 458 7.98 -16.42 -17.31
C ALA A 458 7.07 -15.25 -16.95
N GLU A 459 7.52 -14.03 -17.25
CA GLU A 459 6.78 -12.80 -16.94
C GLU A 459 5.47 -12.71 -17.74
N ASP A 460 5.51 -13.03 -19.03
CA ASP A 460 4.30 -13.05 -19.87
C ASP A 460 3.34 -14.15 -19.45
N GLN A 461 3.86 -15.33 -19.09
CA GLN A 461 3.02 -16.43 -18.61
C GLN A 461 2.27 -16.04 -17.33
N ALA A 462 2.94 -15.43 -16.36
CA ALA A 462 2.30 -14.97 -15.12
C ALA A 462 1.24 -13.89 -15.39
N ARG A 463 1.53 -12.96 -16.30
CA ARG A 463 0.58 -11.92 -16.72
C ARG A 463 -0.64 -12.48 -17.43
N VAL A 464 -0.46 -13.43 -18.34
CA VAL A 464 -1.58 -14.07 -19.04
C VAL A 464 -2.39 -14.94 -18.07
N ALA A 465 -1.76 -15.63 -17.12
CA ALA A 465 -2.46 -16.38 -16.09
C ALA A 465 -3.35 -15.47 -15.23
N ALA A 466 -2.86 -14.29 -14.83
CA ALA A 466 -3.66 -13.29 -14.12
C ALA A 466 -4.89 -12.85 -14.95
N GLU A 467 -4.71 -12.59 -16.24
CA GLU A 467 -5.81 -12.21 -17.14
C GLU A 467 -6.86 -13.30 -17.32
N LEU A 468 -6.41 -14.55 -17.45
CA LEU A 468 -7.29 -15.73 -17.52
C LEU A 468 -8.07 -15.88 -16.21
N SER A 469 -7.39 -15.82 -15.07
CA SER A 469 -8.00 -15.94 -13.73
C SER A 469 -9.08 -14.88 -13.51
N ASP A 470 -8.79 -13.61 -13.84
CA ASP A 470 -9.71 -12.48 -13.66
C ASP A 470 -10.94 -12.55 -14.57
N SER A 471 -10.82 -13.15 -15.76
CA SER A 471 -11.87 -13.16 -16.77
C SER A 471 -12.64 -14.48 -16.89
N LEU A 472 -12.13 -15.57 -16.30
CA LEU A 472 -12.73 -16.89 -16.43
C LEU A 472 -14.14 -16.90 -15.83
N SER A 473 -15.10 -17.16 -16.71
CA SER A 473 -16.52 -17.17 -16.38
C SER A 473 -17.25 -18.22 -17.21
N ARG A 474 -18.45 -18.60 -16.77
CA ARG A 474 -19.35 -19.46 -17.54
C ARG A 474 -20.32 -18.61 -18.33
N PHE A 475 -20.44 -18.87 -19.64
CA PHE A 475 -21.39 -18.17 -20.50
C PHE A 475 -22.54 -19.07 -20.99
N ALA A 476 -22.35 -20.40 -20.97
CA ALA A 476 -23.33 -21.38 -21.43
C ALA A 476 -23.21 -22.72 -20.70
N PRO A 477 -24.24 -23.59 -20.78
CA PRO A 477 -24.11 -25.00 -20.44
C PRO A 477 -23.02 -25.68 -21.28
N ALA A 478 -22.27 -26.59 -20.66
CA ALA A 478 -21.16 -27.28 -21.32
C ALA A 478 -21.68 -28.39 -22.25
N GLN A 479 -21.22 -28.47 -23.49
CA GLN A 479 -21.60 -29.58 -24.39
C GLN A 479 -21.07 -30.93 -23.90
N ASN A 480 -19.97 -30.95 -23.14
CA ASN A 480 -19.38 -32.17 -22.60
C ASN A 480 -20.28 -32.87 -21.55
N ASP A 481 -21.27 -32.17 -20.99
CA ASP A 481 -22.24 -32.74 -20.05
C ASP A 481 -23.09 -33.85 -20.70
N ALA A 482 -23.43 -33.69 -21.98
CA ALA A 482 -24.20 -34.67 -22.74
C ALA A 482 -23.40 -35.95 -23.02
N GLN A 483 -22.07 -35.86 -23.09
CA GLN A 483 -21.18 -37.01 -23.28
C GLN A 483 -20.95 -37.79 -21.98
N ALA A 484 -20.95 -37.10 -20.83
CA ALA A 484 -20.87 -37.74 -19.52
C ALA A 484 -22.11 -38.58 -19.18
N THR A 485 -23.27 -38.29 -19.79
CA THR A 485 -24.53 -39.02 -19.58
C THR A 485 -24.82 -40.10 -20.61
N ALA A 486 -24.00 -40.26 -21.65
CA ALA A 486 -24.19 -41.33 -22.64
C ALA A 486 -23.83 -42.69 -22.02
N PRO A 487 -24.75 -43.68 -21.94
CA PRO A 487 -24.40 -45.01 -21.48
C PRO A 487 -23.34 -45.59 -22.43
N ALA A 488 -22.31 -46.22 -21.87
CA ALA A 488 -21.34 -46.98 -22.65
C ALA A 488 -22.11 -47.97 -23.54
N SER A 489 -22.05 -47.78 -24.86
CA SER A 489 -22.68 -48.70 -25.81
C SER A 489 -22.22 -50.13 -25.48
N PRO A 490 -23.13 -51.10 -25.36
CA PRO A 490 -22.74 -52.48 -25.16
C PRO A 490 -21.91 -52.89 -26.38
N ALA A 491 -20.74 -53.49 -26.13
CA ALA A 491 -19.92 -54.07 -27.18
C ALA A 491 -20.77 -55.08 -27.95
N ASP A 492 -20.94 -54.86 -29.25
CA ASP A 492 -21.52 -55.83 -30.18
C ASP A 492 -20.58 -57.05 -30.23
N ASP A 493 -20.90 -58.06 -29.42
CA ASP A 493 -20.39 -59.42 -29.59
C ASP A 493 -21.12 -60.06 -30.78
N THR A 494 -20.72 -59.68 -31.99
CA THR A 494 -21.09 -60.42 -33.20
C THR A 494 -20.16 -61.60 -33.40
N THR A 495 -20.43 -62.70 -32.70
CA THR A 495 -19.98 -64.03 -33.13
C THR A 495 -21.14 -64.70 -33.86
N GLN A 496 -21.07 -64.73 -35.21
CA GLN A 496 -22.02 -65.43 -36.09
C GLN A 496 -21.72 -66.94 -36.17
N PRO A 497 -22.72 -67.78 -36.54
CA PRO A 497 -22.82 -69.21 -36.20
C PRO A 497 -21.96 -70.18 -37.02
#